data_AF-A0A2A8VBG6-F1
#
_entry.id   AF-A0A2A8VBG6-F1
#
_cell.length_a   1.000
_cell.length_b   1.000
_cell.length_c   1.000
_cell.angle_alpha   90.00
_cell.angle_beta   90.00
_cell.angle_gamma   90.00
#
_symmetry.space_group_name_H-M   'P 1'
#
loop_
_entity.id
_entity.type
_entity.pdbx_description
1 polymer ?
#
loop_
_entity_poly.entity_id
_entity_poly.type
_entity_poly.pdbx_seq_one_letter_code
_entity_poly.pdbx_strand_id
1 'polypeptide(L)'
;MSPKFERCTGISQSRLELLHKLFEVEEISQTALQREVNIDGAAVTRHLKHLEGKGMVSRRKNPADNRFTFVRLTDEGRMKIQAYREEKEIFISNVFKTFTEEERSVLSDMLNRIQHNVQDIKF
;
A
#
# COMPACT_ATOMS: atom_id res chain seq x y z
N MET A 1 0.55 -13.54 1.37
CA MET A 1 -0.63 -12.71 0.99
C MET A 1 -1.06 -13.06 -0.43
N SER A 2 -2.37 -13.15 -0.66
CA SER A 2 -3.01 -13.85 -1.80
C SER A 2 -2.75 -13.23 -3.20
N PRO A 3 -2.42 -14.03 -4.24
CA PRO A 3 -2.33 -13.60 -5.65
C PRO A 3 -3.62 -13.01 -6.25
N LYS A 4 -4.75 -13.13 -5.54
CA LYS A 4 -6.06 -12.68 -6.04
C LYS A 4 -6.18 -11.16 -6.08
N PHE A 5 -5.54 -10.43 -5.15
CA PHE A 5 -5.60 -8.95 -5.14
C PHE A 5 -4.94 -8.37 -6.40
N GLU A 6 -3.74 -8.86 -6.74
CA GLU A 6 -3.02 -8.43 -7.96
C GLU A 6 -3.81 -8.66 -9.24
N ARG A 7 -4.59 -9.75 -9.31
CA ARG A 7 -5.42 -10.07 -10.48
C ARG A 7 -6.60 -9.12 -10.66
N CYS A 8 -7.13 -8.57 -9.57
CA CYS A 8 -8.27 -7.66 -9.63
C CYS A 8 -7.86 -6.19 -9.79
N THR A 9 -6.71 -5.78 -9.25
CA THR A 9 -6.30 -4.36 -9.20
C THR A 9 -5.09 -4.03 -10.08
N GLY A 10 -4.42 -5.01 -10.68
CA GLY A 10 -3.22 -4.81 -11.48
C GLY A 10 -1.98 -4.40 -10.68
N ILE A 11 -2.09 -4.29 -9.34
CA ILE A 11 -1.00 -3.90 -8.43
C ILE A 11 -0.97 -4.80 -7.18
N SER A 12 0.23 -5.10 -6.67
CA SER A 12 0.37 -5.81 -5.38
C SER A 12 -0.23 -5.00 -4.26
N GLN A 13 -0.92 -5.65 -3.34
CA GLN A 13 -1.36 -5.05 -2.07
C GLN A 13 -0.18 -4.38 -1.34
N SER A 14 0.94 -5.11 -1.20
CA SER A 14 2.16 -4.57 -0.58
C SER A 14 2.75 -3.38 -1.34
N ARG A 15 2.67 -3.33 -2.67
CA ARG A 15 3.13 -2.17 -3.45
C ARG A 15 2.23 -0.97 -3.24
N LEU A 16 0.93 -1.21 -3.15
CA LEU A 16 -0.05 -0.18 -2.87
C LEU A 16 0.16 0.41 -1.47
N GLU A 17 0.37 -0.45 -0.46
CA GLU A 17 0.71 -0.03 0.91
C GLU A 17 2.00 0.79 0.97
N LEU A 18 3.06 0.36 0.26
CA LEU A 18 4.29 1.13 0.14
C LEU A 18 4.06 2.52 -0.46
N LEU A 19 3.31 2.60 -1.57
CA LEU A 19 3.00 3.88 -2.24
C LEU A 19 2.15 4.79 -1.35
N HIS A 20 1.18 4.23 -0.61
CA HIS A 20 0.38 4.99 0.35
C HIS A 20 1.25 5.58 1.46
N LYS A 21 2.13 4.76 2.08
CA LYS A 21 3.03 5.25 3.13
C LYS A 21 4.00 6.31 2.61
N LEU A 22 4.53 6.14 1.41
CA LEU A 22 5.40 7.13 0.77
C LEU A 22 4.66 8.41 0.35
N PHE A 23 3.32 8.38 0.23
CA PHE A 23 2.53 9.58 -0.05
C PHE A 23 2.35 10.46 1.18
N GLU A 24 2.32 9.86 2.38
CA GLU A 24 2.14 10.55 3.68
C GLU A 24 3.39 11.31 4.14
N VAL A 25 4.55 11.02 3.56
CA VAL A 25 5.85 11.59 3.96
C VAL A 25 6.60 12.14 2.75
N GLU A 26 7.58 13.01 2.99
CA GLU A 26 8.49 13.44 1.92
C GLU A 26 9.54 12.39 1.59
N GLU A 27 10.08 11.73 2.60
CA GLU A 27 11.11 10.71 2.44
C GLU A 27 11.15 9.82 3.70
N ILE A 28 11.49 8.55 3.51
CA ILE A 28 11.64 7.58 4.61
C ILE A 28 12.74 6.58 4.29
N SER A 29 13.38 6.01 5.32
CA SER A 29 14.34 4.94 5.10
C SER A 29 13.64 3.66 4.64
N GLN A 30 14.27 2.88 3.75
CA GLN A 30 13.74 1.60 3.29
C GLN A 30 13.46 0.64 4.47
N THR A 31 14.30 0.67 5.51
CA THR A 31 14.14 -0.17 6.71
C THR A 31 12.95 0.24 7.55
N ALA A 32 12.67 1.53 7.70
CA ALA A 32 11.45 2.00 8.35
C ALA A 32 10.21 1.66 7.52
N LEU A 33 10.26 1.90 6.21
CA LEU A 33 9.17 1.57 5.29
C LEU A 33 8.84 0.06 5.29
N GLN A 34 9.86 -0.79 5.38
CA GLN A 34 9.69 -2.23 5.54
C GLN A 34 8.89 -2.59 6.80
N ARG A 35 9.19 -1.95 7.93
CA ARG A 35 8.52 -2.20 9.22
C ARG A 35 7.06 -1.73 9.17
N GLU A 36 6.82 -0.55 8.62
CA GLU A 36 5.47 0.01 8.45
C GLU A 36 4.55 -0.87 7.61
N VAL A 37 5.08 -1.49 6.55
CA VAL A 37 4.31 -2.37 5.65
C VAL A 37 4.37 -3.84 6.07
N ASN A 38 5.14 -4.18 7.11
CA ASN A 38 5.30 -5.53 7.65
C ASN A 38 5.62 -6.60 6.58
N ILE A 39 6.62 -6.31 5.73
CA ILE A 39 7.13 -7.24 4.72
C ILE A 39 8.61 -7.57 4.95
N ASP A 40 9.11 -8.66 4.37
CA ASP A 40 10.52 -9.00 4.49
C ASP A 40 11.43 -8.07 3.66
N GLY A 41 12.73 -8.07 4.00
CA GLY A 41 13.73 -7.20 3.37
C GLY A 41 13.93 -7.46 1.88
N ALA A 42 13.75 -8.70 1.42
CA ALA A 42 13.86 -9.04 0.01
C ALA A 42 12.62 -8.55 -0.76
N ALA A 43 11.44 -8.69 -0.18
CA ALA A 43 10.18 -8.22 -0.73
C ALA A 43 10.16 -6.69 -0.89
N VAL A 44 10.51 -5.92 0.15
CA VAL A 44 10.56 -4.45 0.05
C VAL A 44 11.54 -4.01 -1.04
N THR A 45 12.72 -4.66 -1.13
CA THR A 45 13.72 -4.34 -2.14
C THR A 45 13.21 -4.62 -3.56
N ARG A 46 12.53 -5.75 -3.77
CA ARG A 46 11.93 -6.10 -5.08
C ARG A 46 10.83 -5.12 -5.47
N HIS A 47 9.94 -4.79 -4.54
CA HIS A 47 8.87 -3.83 -4.80
C HIS A 47 9.40 -2.44 -5.12
N LEU A 48 10.38 -1.94 -4.35
CA LEU A 48 10.97 -0.64 -4.61
C LEU A 48 11.76 -0.59 -5.92
N LYS A 49 12.49 -1.64 -6.29
CA LYS A 49 13.13 -1.76 -7.61
C LYS A 49 12.09 -1.68 -8.74
N HIS A 50 10.96 -2.38 -8.58
CA HIS A 50 9.88 -2.36 -9.56
C HIS A 50 9.25 -0.98 -9.69
N LEU A 51 8.97 -0.31 -8.57
CA LEU A 51 8.38 1.03 -8.56
C LEU A 51 9.33 2.08 -9.14
N GLU A 52 10.64 1.96 -8.86
CA GLU A 52 11.67 2.83 -9.42
C GLU A 52 11.79 2.64 -10.93
N GLY A 53 11.76 1.39 -11.42
CA GLY A 53 11.72 1.10 -12.85
C GLY A 53 10.46 1.61 -13.56
N LYS A 54 9.40 1.92 -12.82
CA LYS A 54 8.18 2.57 -13.31
C LYS A 54 8.19 4.10 -13.15
N GLY A 55 9.29 4.67 -12.67
CA GLY A 55 9.42 6.12 -12.41
C GLY A 55 8.61 6.63 -11.23
N MET A 56 8.02 5.75 -10.40
CA MET A 56 7.11 6.16 -9.32
C MET A 56 7.84 6.54 -8.03
N VAL A 57 9.02 5.95 -7.78
CA VAL A 57 9.84 6.24 -6.60
C VAL A 57 11.26 6.56 -7.03
N SER A 58 11.95 7.32 -6.19
CA SER A 58 13.40 7.51 -6.28
C SER A 58 14.07 7.01 -5.01
N ARG A 59 15.26 6.45 -5.16
CA ARG A 59 16.08 5.96 -4.04
C ARG A 59 17.43 6.61 -4.04
N ARG A 60 17.93 6.94 -2.86
CA ARG A 60 19.27 7.49 -2.66
C ARG A 60 19.92 6.90 -1.42
N LYS A 61 21.24 6.70 -1.47
CA LYS A 61 21.99 6.35 -0.27
C LYS A 61 22.02 7.55 0.67
N ASN A 62 21.99 7.29 1.96
CA ASN A 62 22.24 8.31 2.96
C ASN A 62 23.74 8.72 2.88
N PRO A 63 24.05 10.01 2.65
CA PRO A 63 25.44 10.48 2.56
C PRO A 63 26.25 10.25 3.83
N ALA A 64 25.58 10.21 4.99
CA ALA A 64 26.23 10.01 6.29
C ALA A 64 26.44 8.53 6.64
N ASP A 65 25.64 7.62 6.08
CA ASP A 65 25.81 6.17 6.26
C ASP A 65 25.24 5.41 5.04
N ASN A 66 26.14 4.94 4.18
CA ASN A 66 25.81 4.25 2.94
C ASN A 66 25.03 2.93 3.12
N ARG A 67 24.87 2.44 4.36
CA ARG A 67 24.02 1.29 4.70
C ARG A 67 22.53 1.66 4.72
N PHE A 68 22.19 2.94 4.82
CA PHE A 68 20.81 3.41 4.76
C PHE A 68 20.47 3.89 3.35
N THR A 69 19.32 3.44 2.86
CA THR A 69 18.73 3.93 1.61
C THR A 69 17.45 4.68 1.96
N PHE A 70 17.37 5.93 1.53
CA PHE A 70 16.17 6.72 1.58
C PHE A 70 15.34 6.51 0.32
N VAL A 71 14.03 6.58 0.48
CA VAL A 71 13.02 6.32 -0.52
C VAL A 71 11.98 7.43 -0.45
N ARG A 72 11.60 7.95 -1.61
CA ARG A 72 10.49 8.92 -1.75
C ARG A 72 9.71 8.67 -3.03
N LEU A 73 8.48 9.19 -3.09
CA LEU A 73 7.79 9.32 -4.37
C LEU A 73 8.51 10.34 -5.27
N THR A 74 8.46 10.11 -6.58
CA THR A 74 8.71 11.15 -7.57
C THR A 74 7.44 12.00 -7.73
N ASP A 75 7.55 13.15 -8.41
CA ASP A 75 6.37 13.96 -8.74
C ASP A 75 5.37 13.17 -9.59
N GLU A 76 5.86 12.43 -10.58
CA GLU A 76 5.05 11.51 -11.39
C GLU A 76 4.39 10.42 -10.53
N GLY A 77 5.14 9.86 -9.57
CA GLY A 77 4.64 8.89 -8.60
C GLY A 77 3.52 9.44 -7.74
N ARG A 78 3.69 10.67 -7.22
CA ARG A 78 2.66 11.40 -6.44
C ARG A 78 1.39 11.62 -7.27
N MET A 79 1.51 12.08 -8.51
CA MET A 79 0.38 12.27 -9.40
C MET A 79 -0.39 10.97 -9.67
N LYS A 80 0.33 9.89 -9.99
CA LYS A 80 -0.29 8.59 -10.30
C LYS A 80 -1.01 7.98 -9.10
N ILE A 81 -0.42 8.02 -7.91
CA ILE A 81 -1.08 7.49 -6.71
C ILE A 81 -2.27 8.35 -6.30
N GLN A 82 -2.21 9.66 -6.50
CA GLN A 82 -3.33 10.56 -6.26
C GLN A 82 -4.51 10.23 -7.18
N ALA A 83 -4.29 10.09 -8.49
CA ALA A 83 -5.32 9.70 -9.44
C ALA A 83 -5.95 8.34 -9.08
N TYR A 84 -5.12 7.35 -8.72
CA TYR A 84 -5.61 6.04 -8.28
C TYR A 84 -6.49 6.13 -7.02
N ARG A 85 -6.14 7.01 -6.07
CA ARG A 85 -6.96 7.24 -4.88
C ARG A 85 -8.32 7.83 -5.25
N GLU A 86 -8.36 8.80 -6.13
CA GLU A 86 -9.60 9.43 -6.59
C GLU A 86 -10.51 8.41 -7.32
N GLU A 87 -9.95 7.62 -8.23
CA GLU A 87 -10.68 6.53 -8.90
C GLU A 87 -11.19 5.49 -7.90
N LYS A 88 -10.40 5.14 -6.89
CA LYS A 88 -10.80 4.22 -5.82
C LYS A 88 -11.98 4.78 -5.03
N GLU A 89 -11.95 6.04 -4.64
CA GLU A 89 -13.06 6.66 -3.90
C GLU A 89 -14.35 6.66 -4.73
N ILE A 90 -14.25 6.98 -6.03
CA ILE A 90 -15.40 6.90 -6.96
C ILE A 90 -15.92 5.47 -7.07
N PHE A 91 -15.02 4.48 -7.21
CA PHE A 91 -15.40 3.08 -7.27
C PHE A 91 -16.13 2.62 -6.01
N ILE A 92 -15.57 2.89 -4.83
CA ILE A 92 -16.16 2.52 -3.54
C ILE A 92 -17.52 3.20 -3.34
N SER A 93 -17.62 4.49 -3.65
CA SER A 93 -18.89 5.22 -3.60
C SER A 93 -19.97 4.58 -4.48
N ASN A 94 -19.61 4.13 -5.69
CA ASN A 94 -20.51 3.43 -6.59
C ASN A 94 -20.90 2.03 -6.09
N VAL A 95 -19.93 1.26 -5.57
CA VAL A 95 -20.18 -0.08 -5.01
C VAL A 95 -21.21 -0.02 -3.87
N PHE A 96 -21.14 1.00 -3.03
CA PHE A 96 -22.04 1.17 -1.89
C PHE A 96 -23.20 2.14 -2.14
N LYS A 97 -23.46 2.54 -3.39
CA LYS A 97 -24.41 3.62 -3.73
C LYS A 97 -25.81 3.41 -3.16
N THR A 98 -26.27 2.16 -3.05
CA THR A 98 -27.63 1.81 -2.56
C THR A 98 -27.67 1.38 -1.10
N PHE A 99 -26.52 1.39 -0.40
CA PHE A 99 -26.43 1.00 0.99
C PHE A 99 -26.56 2.22 1.88
N THR A 100 -27.35 2.12 2.96
CA THR A 100 -27.39 3.15 4.00
C THR A 100 -26.11 3.12 4.85
N GLU A 101 -25.88 4.16 5.64
CA GLU A 101 -24.70 4.22 6.52
C GLU A 101 -24.78 3.15 7.62
N GLU A 102 -25.98 2.84 8.10
CA GLU A 102 -26.23 1.76 9.06
C GLU A 102 -25.89 0.39 8.47
N GLU A 103 -26.31 0.11 7.24
CA GLU A 103 -26.01 -1.14 6.55
C GLU A 103 -24.50 -1.32 6.32
N ARG A 104 -23.80 -0.24 5.97
CA ARG A 104 -22.34 -0.23 5.83
C ARG A 104 -21.64 -0.48 7.16
N SER A 105 -22.13 0.11 8.24
CA SER A 105 -21.61 -0.09 9.60
C SER A 105 -21.77 -1.54 10.04
N VAL A 106 -22.97 -2.13 9.82
CA VAL A 106 -23.23 -3.54 10.13
C VAL A 106 -22.34 -4.48 9.30
N LEU A 107 -22.17 -4.22 8.01
CA LEU A 107 -21.29 -5.00 7.16
C LEU A 107 -19.83 -4.93 7.65
N SER A 108 -19.36 -3.74 8.02
CA SER A 108 -18.02 -3.52 8.56
C SER A 108 -17.79 -4.32 9.85
N ASP A 109 -18.74 -4.30 10.79
CA ASP A 109 -18.69 -5.13 12.01
C ASP A 109 -18.55 -6.62 11.68
N MET A 110 -19.40 -7.13 10.79
CA MET A 110 -19.38 -8.54 10.40
C MET A 110 -18.03 -8.94 9.76
N LEU A 111 -17.49 -8.11 8.86
CA LEU A 111 -16.18 -8.36 8.24
C LEU A 111 -15.04 -8.32 9.27
N ASN A 112 -15.05 -7.38 10.21
CA ASN A 112 -14.04 -7.28 11.28
C ASN A 112 -14.05 -8.51 12.19
N ARG A 113 -15.24 -9.04 12.52
CA ARG A 113 -15.38 -10.27 13.30
C ARG A 113 -14.83 -11.49 12.55
N ILE A 114 -15.10 -11.59 11.25
CA ILE A 114 -14.52 -12.65 10.40
C ILE A 114 -12.99 -12.52 10.37
N GLN A 115 -12.46 -11.30 10.20
CA GLN A 115 -11.01 -11.07 10.18
C GLN A 115 -10.33 -11.50 11.48
N HIS A 116 -10.90 -11.18 12.64
CA HIS A 116 -10.39 -11.65 13.94
C HIS A 116 -10.35 -13.17 14.00
N ASN A 117 -11.46 -13.83 13.63
CA ASN A 117 -11.51 -15.29 13.61
C ASN A 117 -10.43 -15.90 12.71
N VAL A 118 -10.13 -15.29 11.56
CA VAL A 118 -9.06 -15.77 10.66
C VAL A 118 -7.68 -15.65 11.30
N GLN A 119 -7.41 -14.57 12.05
CA GLN A 119 -6.12 -14.39 12.75
C GLN A 119 -5.91 -15.41 13.87
N ASP A 120 -7.00 -15.89 14.48
CA ASP A 120 -6.96 -16.89 15.55
C ASP A 120 -6.81 -18.33 15.04
N ILE A 121 -6.94 -18.57 13.72
CA ILE A 121 -6.71 -19.90 13.13
C ILE A 121 -5.21 -20.22 13.22
N LYS A 122 -4.86 -21.19 14.08
CA LYS A 122 -3.51 -21.77 14.13
C LYS A 122 -3.40 -22.90 13.11
N PHE A 123 -2.42 -22.78 12.21
CA PHE A 123 -1.96 -23.87 11.34
C PHE A 123 -0.68 -24.47 11.90
#